data_AF-A0A8T6TVU6-F1
#
_entry.id   AF-A0A8T6TVU6-F1
#
_cell.length_a   1.000
_cell.length_b   1.000
_cell.length_c   1.000
_cell.angle_alpha   90.00
_cell.angle_beta   90.00
_cell.angle_gamma   90.00
#
_symmetry.space_group_name_H-M   'P 1'
#
loop_
_entity.id
_entity.type
_entity.pdbx_description
1 polymer ?
#
loop_
_entity_poly.entity_id
_entity_poly.type
_entity_poly.pdbx_seq_one_letter_code
_entity_poly.pdbx_strand_id
1 'polypeptide(L)'
;IGRADHSRYPHDSQAISPEHDFDLVSNKFLSSMVLACEPLPADWTVYVDYQLDGDGTWTNAITYTTDNGTGTSVAITTDSSTVEFRRLQMRIRFDYTGAGIASSCPVVNGVEARAVVAEKVQVFQLLLDLSSDQSAGSQSKDGASKVDSFLTTAVKATSVDYRDGYTSPRAGEWDSYDVFVDDYAVILDRPGEGFAAVTLREVI
;
A
#
# COMPACT_ATOMS: atom_id res chain seq x y z
N ILE A 1 -18.97 -15.47 23.04
CA ILE A 1 -19.02 -14.00 23.17
C ILE A 1 -19.37 -13.71 24.63
N GLY A 2 -18.36 -13.44 25.46
CA GLY A 2 -18.58 -13.07 26.87
C GLY A 2 -18.94 -11.59 26.95
N ARG A 3 -20.08 -11.26 27.56
CA ARG A 3 -20.43 -9.88 27.89
C ARG A 3 -19.46 -9.38 28.97
N ALA A 4 -18.88 -8.21 28.76
CA ALA A 4 -18.15 -7.49 29.79
C ALA A 4 -19.09 -7.19 30.97
N ASP A 5 -18.70 -7.62 32.17
CA ASP A 5 -19.38 -7.33 33.42
C ASP A 5 -19.09 -5.88 33.82
N HIS A 6 -20.15 -5.11 34.12
CA HIS A 6 -20.10 -3.70 34.53
C HIS A 6 -19.55 -3.51 35.96
N SER A 7 -19.25 -4.58 36.70
CA SER A 7 -18.96 -4.48 38.14
C SER A 7 -17.50 -4.16 38.51
N ARG A 8 -16.58 -4.15 37.54
CA ARG A 8 -15.19 -3.71 37.74
C ARG A 8 -14.70 -3.15 36.41
N TYR A 9 -14.39 -1.86 36.34
CA TYR A 9 -13.59 -1.33 35.23
C TYR A 9 -12.12 -1.54 35.62
N PRO A 10 -11.40 -2.50 35.01
CA PRO A 10 -9.97 -2.60 35.23
C PRO A 10 -9.32 -1.31 34.75
N HIS A 11 -8.52 -0.69 35.63
CA HIS A 11 -7.68 0.46 35.33
C HIS A 11 -6.63 0.19 34.22
N ASP A 12 -6.54 -1.06 33.74
CA ASP A 12 -5.65 -1.54 32.67
C ASP A 12 -6.43 -2.27 31.54
N SER A 13 -7.62 -1.78 31.20
CA SER A 13 -8.40 -2.38 30.12
C SER A 13 -7.82 -2.00 28.75
N GLN A 14 -7.63 -3.00 27.90
CA GLN A 14 -7.18 -2.82 26.53
C GLN A 14 -8.09 -3.57 25.55
N ALA A 15 -8.35 -2.96 24.40
CA ALA A 15 -8.99 -3.61 23.26
C ALA A 15 -7.97 -3.70 22.12
N ILE A 16 -7.71 -4.91 21.62
CA ILE A 16 -6.73 -5.18 20.57
C ILE A 16 -7.47 -5.65 19.33
N SER A 17 -7.15 -5.07 18.18
CA SER A 17 -7.70 -5.51 16.89
C SER A 17 -7.08 -6.84 16.45
N PRO A 18 -7.70 -7.56 15.51
CA PRO A 18 -6.97 -8.55 14.71
C PRO A 18 -5.78 -7.92 13.97
N GLU A 19 -4.91 -8.75 13.44
CA GLU A 19 -3.93 -8.30 12.45
C GLU A 19 -4.65 -7.92 11.14
N HIS A 20 -4.29 -6.77 10.59
CA HIS A 20 -4.81 -6.24 9.34
C HIS A 20 -3.69 -6.21 8.30
N ASP A 21 -3.83 -6.99 7.22
CA ASP A 21 -2.95 -6.95 6.04
C ASP A 21 -3.56 -6.11 4.89
N PHE A 22 -4.76 -5.57 5.11
CA PHE A 22 -5.54 -4.82 4.12
C PHE A 22 -5.72 -5.59 2.80
N ASP A 23 -5.80 -6.93 2.86
CA ASP A 23 -5.94 -7.83 1.72
C ASP A 23 -4.85 -7.68 0.66
N LEU A 24 -3.66 -7.22 1.06
CA LEU A 24 -2.55 -6.93 0.15
C LEU A 24 -1.27 -7.54 0.72
N VAL A 25 -0.57 -8.35 -0.07
CA VAL A 25 0.63 -9.09 0.38
C VAL A 25 1.87 -8.18 0.51
N SER A 26 1.88 -7.06 -0.20
CA SER A 26 3.02 -6.16 -0.32
C SER A 26 3.21 -5.25 0.90
N ASN A 27 4.39 -4.65 1.03
CA ASN A 27 4.64 -3.63 2.05
C ASN A 27 3.74 -2.41 1.84
N LYS A 28 3.45 -1.69 2.93
CA LYS A 28 2.59 -0.50 2.96
C LYS A 28 3.20 0.54 3.88
N PHE A 29 2.94 1.81 3.63
CA PHE A 29 3.23 2.87 4.58
C PHE A 29 1.95 3.30 5.28
N LEU A 30 1.98 3.37 6.61
CA LEU A 30 0.90 3.96 7.39
C LEU A 30 0.87 5.47 7.08
N SER A 31 -0.30 5.98 6.70
CA SER A 31 -0.49 7.39 6.33
C SER A 31 -1.24 8.19 7.39
N SER A 32 -2.24 7.59 8.02
CA SER A 32 -2.93 8.23 9.14
C SER A 32 -3.64 7.23 10.05
N MET A 33 -3.90 7.68 11.27
CA MET A 33 -4.80 7.01 12.21
C MET A 33 -5.78 8.03 12.77
N VAL A 34 -7.04 7.63 12.88
CA VAL A 34 -8.13 8.45 13.40
C VAL A 34 -8.84 7.69 14.50
N LEU A 35 -8.94 8.30 15.68
CA LEU A 35 -9.77 7.83 16.78
C LEU A 35 -11.11 8.56 16.72
N ALA A 36 -12.21 7.83 16.73
CA ALA A 36 -13.56 8.36 16.90
C ALA A 36 -14.13 7.93 18.26
N CYS A 37 -14.61 8.87 19.07
CA CYS A 37 -15.12 8.64 20.42
C CYS A 37 -16.26 9.60 20.76
N GLU A 38 -17.01 9.30 21.81
CA GLU A 38 -17.82 10.33 22.49
C GLU A 38 -16.88 11.27 23.27
N PRO A 39 -17.34 12.49 23.64
CA PRO A 39 -16.54 13.36 24.50
C PRO A 39 -16.09 12.60 25.75
N LEU A 40 -14.77 12.49 25.95
CA LEU A 40 -14.28 11.69 27.07
C LEU A 40 -14.64 12.38 28.41
N PRO A 41 -14.97 11.60 29.44
CA PRO A 41 -15.15 12.14 30.77
C PRO A 41 -13.82 12.69 31.33
N ALA A 42 -13.92 13.63 32.28
CA ALA A 42 -12.75 14.21 32.93
C ALA A 42 -11.81 13.15 33.54
N ASP A 43 -10.52 13.51 33.62
CA ASP A 43 -9.43 12.67 34.14
C ASP A 43 -9.15 11.39 33.34
N TRP A 44 -9.74 11.22 32.16
CA TRP A 44 -9.44 10.10 31.26
C TRP A 44 -8.52 10.50 30.12
N THR A 45 -7.58 9.59 29.85
CA THR A 45 -6.75 9.60 28.64
C THR A 45 -7.00 8.34 27.83
N VAL A 46 -7.19 8.50 26.52
CA VAL A 46 -7.26 7.40 25.56
C VAL A 46 -5.97 7.36 24.76
N TYR A 47 -5.37 6.18 24.70
CA TYR A 47 -4.21 5.91 23.85
C TYR A 47 -4.62 5.00 22.71
N VAL A 48 -4.15 5.32 21.50
CA VAL A 48 -4.15 4.40 20.37
C VAL A 48 -2.70 4.06 20.06
N ASP A 49 -2.38 2.78 20.18
CA ASP A 49 -1.08 2.24 19.78
C ASP A 49 -1.24 1.37 18.53
N TYR A 50 -0.13 1.18 17.83
CA TYR A 50 -0.01 0.17 16.79
C TYR A 50 1.21 -0.72 17.02
N GLN A 51 1.14 -1.90 16.43
CA GLN A 51 2.21 -2.87 16.34
C GLN A 51 2.36 -3.27 14.87
N LEU A 52 3.60 -3.41 14.41
CA LEU A 52 3.90 -3.77 13.04
C LEU A 52 4.36 -5.23 12.98
N ASP A 53 3.84 -5.97 12.00
CA ASP A 53 4.29 -7.31 11.63
C ASP A 53 4.33 -8.36 12.75
N GLY A 54 3.56 -8.14 13.81
CA GLY A 54 3.50 -9.08 14.94
C GLY A 54 4.78 -9.13 15.79
N ASP A 55 5.58 -8.06 15.78
CA ASP A 55 6.92 -8.02 16.41
C ASP A 55 6.94 -7.99 17.96
N GLY A 56 5.84 -7.59 18.58
CA GLY A 56 5.62 -7.47 20.03
C GLY A 56 5.79 -6.05 20.55
N THR A 57 6.19 -5.10 19.69
CA THR A 57 6.48 -3.71 20.06
C THR A 57 5.28 -2.83 19.78
N TRP A 58 4.73 -2.21 20.84
CA TRP A 58 3.63 -1.27 20.72
C TRP A 58 4.13 0.17 20.69
N THR A 59 3.89 0.87 19.59
CA THR A 59 4.20 2.29 19.41
C THR A 59 2.96 3.13 19.60
N ASN A 60 3.04 4.18 20.42
CA ASN A 60 1.92 5.10 20.60
C ASN A 60 1.76 6.01 19.36
N ALA A 61 0.55 6.02 18.79
CA ALA A 61 0.16 6.91 17.69
C ALA A 61 -0.63 8.11 18.21
N ILE A 62 -1.64 7.86 19.03
CA ILE A 62 -2.55 8.90 19.55
C ILE A 62 -2.49 8.89 21.07
N THR A 63 -2.38 10.09 21.64
CA THR A 63 -2.70 10.37 23.04
C THR A 63 -3.80 11.42 23.05
N TYR A 64 -5.00 11.05 23.50
CA TYR A 64 -6.16 11.93 23.52
C TYR A 64 -6.64 12.16 24.96
N THR A 65 -6.62 13.42 25.38
CA THR A 65 -7.06 13.86 26.70
C THR A 65 -8.25 14.82 26.55
N THR A 66 -9.02 14.98 27.64
CA THR A 66 -10.26 15.76 27.62
C THR A 66 -10.37 16.77 28.73
N ASP A 67 -9.25 17.26 29.25
CA ASP A 67 -9.29 18.31 30.25
C ASP A 67 -9.94 19.58 29.63
N ASN A 68 -11.28 19.67 29.76
CA ASN A 68 -12.24 20.57 29.13
C ASN A 68 -12.50 20.43 27.60
N GLY A 69 -12.38 19.23 27.02
CA GLY A 69 -12.61 19.00 25.58
C GLY A 69 -14.01 18.48 25.22
N THR A 70 -14.61 18.97 24.13
CA THR A 70 -15.86 18.43 23.53
C THR A 70 -15.60 17.62 22.24
N GLY A 71 -14.34 17.34 21.93
CA GLY A 71 -13.96 16.66 20.70
C GLY A 71 -14.44 15.22 20.67
N THR A 72 -14.81 14.77 19.47
CA THR A 72 -15.31 13.41 19.20
C THR A 72 -14.42 12.66 18.21
N SER A 73 -13.35 13.31 17.73
CA SER A 73 -12.42 12.73 16.79
C SER A 73 -11.04 13.38 16.94
N VAL A 74 -9.99 12.58 16.82
CA VAL A 74 -8.60 13.04 16.72
C VAL A 74 -7.88 12.23 15.67
N ALA A 75 -7.11 12.90 14.83
CA ALA A 75 -6.35 12.29 13.75
C ALA A 75 -4.88 12.63 13.92
N ILE A 76 -4.02 11.66 13.62
CA ILE A 76 -2.61 11.90 13.33
C ILE A 76 -2.34 11.57 11.87
N THR A 77 -1.52 12.39 11.24
CA THR A 77 -0.91 12.07 9.96
C THR A 77 0.51 11.64 10.26
N THR A 78 0.87 10.42 9.87
CA THR A 78 2.27 10.00 9.86
C THR A 78 2.89 10.50 8.56
N ASP A 79 4.17 10.87 8.57
CA ASP A 79 4.89 11.04 7.30
C ASP A 79 4.80 9.71 6.56
N SER A 80 4.08 9.70 5.43
CA SER A 80 3.62 8.53 4.68
C SER A 80 4.75 7.72 4.01
N SER A 81 5.97 7.84 4.53
CA SER A 81 7.21 7.24 4.05
C SER A 81 8.07 6.64 5.17
N THR A 82 7.65 6.74 6.43
CA THR A 82 8.50 6.37 7.59
C THR A 82 8.05 5.11 8.32
N VAL A 83 6.76 4.76 8.25
CA VAL A 83 6.19 3.61 8.98
C VAL A 83 5.76 2.53 8.00
N GLU A 84 6.70 1.69 7.58
CA GLU A 84 6.49 0.57 6.66
C GLU A 84 6.02 -0.69 7.40
N PHE A 85 5.04 -1.42 6.86
CA PHE A 85 4.51 -2.65 7.46
C PHE A 85 3.88 -3.58 6.41
N ARG A 86 3.75 -4.87 6.74
CA ARG A 86 2.89 -5.82 5.99
C ARG A 86 1.58 -6.09 6.72
N ARG A 87 1.65 -6.25 8.04
CA ARG A 87 0.51 -6.47 8.94
C ARG A 87 0.49 -5.41 10.02
N LEU A 88 -0.68 -4.83 10.25
CA LEU A 88 -0.91 -3.82 11.27
C LEU A 88 -1.83 -4.37 12.35
N GLN A 89 -1.45 -4.23 13.61
CA GLN A 89 -2.34 -4.45 14.74
C GLN A 89 -2.50 -3.16 15.52
N MET A 90 -3.71 -2.86 15.97
CA MET A 90 -4.03 -1.65 16.72
C MET A 90 -4.53 -2.01 18.10
N ARG A 91 -4.24 -1.15 19.07
CA ARG A 91 -4.71 -1.30 20.44
C ARG A 91 -5.20 0.02 21.00
N ILE A 92 -6.34 -0.02 21.67
CA ILE A 92 -6.86 1.07 22.48
C ILE A 92 -6.57 0.75 23.95
N ARG A 93 -6.02 1.72 24.67
CA ARG A 93 -5.83 1.67 26.13
C ARG A 93 -6.41 2.92 26.78
N PHE A 94 -6.83 2.76 28.02
CA PHE A 94 -7.37 3.84 28.83
C PHE A 94 -6.51 4.05 30.06
N ASP A 95 -6.35 5.30 30.49
CA ASP A 95 -5.76 5.66 31.78
C ASP A 95 -6.66 6.67 32.49
N TYR A 96 -6.79 6.50 33.81
CA TYR A 96 -7.61 7.35 34.67
C TYR A 96 -6.73 7.97 35.76
N THR A 97 -6.61 9.29 35.75
CA THR A 97 -5.75 10.03 36.69
C THR A 97 -6.51 10.68 37.84
N GLY A 98 -7.83 10.49 37.90
CA GLY A 98 -8.68 11.11 38.91
C GLY A 98 -8.59 10.44 40.28
N ALA A 99 -9.06 11.14 41.31
CA ALA A 99 -9.05 10.63 42.67
C ALA A 99 -10.24 9.68 42.91
N GLY A 100 -9.96 8.41 43.19
CA GLY A 100 -10.96 7.41 43.59
C GLY A 100 -11.36 6.44 42.48
N ILE A 101 -12.53 5.81 42.62
CA ILE A 101 -13.06 4.87 41.61
C ILE A 101 -13.80 5.68 40.55
N ALA A 102 -13.42 5.52 39.29
CA ALA A 102 -14.08 6.17 38.18
C ALA A 102 -15.58 5.81 38.12
N SER A 103 -16.44 6.82 37.99
CA SER A 103 -17.90 6.67 37.90
C SER A 103 -18.42 6.57 36.46
N SER A 104 -17.55 6.80 35.47
CA SER A 104 -17.82 6.73 34.04
C SER A 104 -16.58 6.21 33.29
N CYS A 105 -16.78 5.73 32.07
CA CYS A 105 -15.72 5.18 31.22
C CYS A 105 -15.82 5.83 29.82
N PRO A 106 -14.69 6.12 29.16
CA PRO A 106 -14.65 6.51 27.76
C PRO A 106 -15.43 5.58 26.82
N VAL A 107 -16.14 6.16 25.86
CA VAL A 107 -16.80 5.41 24.79
C VAL A 107 -16.05 5.66 23.49
N VAL A 108 -15.42 4.61 22.96
CA VAL A 108 -14.72 4.63 21.67
C VAL A 108 -15.61 3.98 20.62
N ASN A 109 -15.89 4.75 19.56
CA ASN A 109 -16.73 4.30 18.44
C ASN A 109 -15.91 3.53 17.40
N GLY A 110 -14.63 3.87 17.25
CA GLY A 110 -13.73 3.13 16.36
C GLY A 110 -12.37 3.78 16.21
N VAL A 111 -11.44 3.02 15.63
CA VAL A 111 -10.16 3.49 15.15
C VAL A 111 -10.08 3.14 13.67
N GLU A 112 -9.77 4.14 12.85
CA GLU A 112 -9.54 3.99 11.43
C GLU A 112 -8.05 4.17 11.17
N ALA A 113 -7.42 3.22 10.48
CA ALA A 113 -6.07 3.37 9.97
C ALA A 113 -6.12 3.44 8.43
N ARG A 114 -5.35 4.36 7.87
CA ARG A 114 -5.16 4.51 6.43
C ARG A 114 -3.72 4.19 6.10
N ALA A 115 -3.53 3.48 4.99
CA ALA A 115 -2.23 3.09 4.50
C ALA A 115 -2.17 3.25 2.98
N VAL A 116 -0.96 3.41 2.47
CA VAL A 116 -0.65 3.45 1.04
C VAL A 116 0.30 2.30 0.70
N VAL A 117 0.17 1.72 -0.48
CA VAL A 117 1.06 0.63 -0.92
C VAL A 117 2.48 1.17 -1.07
N ALA A 118 3.47 0.43 -0.54
CA ALA A 118 4.88 0.83 -0.52
C ALA A 118 5.64 0.47 -1.81
N GLU A 119 5.03 -0.31 -2.72
CA GLU A 119 5.66 -0.73 -3.98
C GLU A 119 6.21 0.49 -4.73
N LYS A 120 7.51 0.49 -4.99
CA LYS A 120 8.12 1.44 -5.91
C LYS A 120 7.84 0.93 -7.30
N VAL A 121 6.84 1.53 -7.93
CA VAL A 121 6.47 1.17 -9.29
C VAL A 121 7.32 1.99 -10.25
N GLN A 122 8.15 1.32 -11.06
CA GLN A 122 8.77 1.95 -12.22
C GLN A 122 7.95 1.63 -13.46
N VAL A 123 7.51 2.68 -14.15
CA VAL A 123 6.67 2.58 -15.34
C VAL A 123 7.49 2.98 -16.56
N PHE A 124 7.51 2.10 -17.56
CA PHE A 124 8.10 2.36 -18.86
C PHE A 124 6.99 2.56 -19.88
N GLN A 125 7.00 3.69 -20.58
CA GLN A 125 6.10 3.94 -21.71
C GLN A 125 6.92 3.82 -22.99
N LEU A 126 6.63 2.78 -23.77
CA LEU A 126 7.38 2.48 -24.99
C LEU A 126 6.48 2.62 -26.21
N LEU A 127 7.10 3.03 -27.32
CA LEU A 127 6.52 2.95 -28.65
C LEU A 127 7.37 1.99 -29.46
N LEU A 128 6.84 0.81 -29.72
CA LEU A 128 7.51 -0.27 -30.43
C LEU A 128 7.18 -0.18 -31.92
N ASP A 129 8.20 -0.11 -32.76
CA ASP A 129 8.06 -0.21 -34.21
C ASP A 129 7.90 -1.68 -34.62
N LEU A 130 6.76 -1.99 -35.25
CA LEU A 130 6.40 -3.32 -35.72
C LEU A 130 6.50 -3.44 -37.25
N SER A 131 7.19 -2.52 -37.92
CA SER A 131 7.49 -2.64 -39.35
C SER A 131 8.46 -3.79 -39.65
N SER A 132 8.43 -4.31 -40.87
CA SER A 132 9.31 -5.40 -41.29
C SER A 132 10.78 -4.94 -41.34
N ASP A 133 11.69 -5.73 -40.75
CA ASP A 133 13.11 -5.40 -40.79
C ASP A 133 13.74 -5.88 -42.11
N GLN A 134 14.25 -4.94 -42.91
CA GLN A 134 15.10 -5.25 -44.07
C GLN A 134 16.56 -5.39 -43.60
N SER A 135 16.87 -6.50 -42.93
CA SER A 135 18.23 -6.86 -42.54
C SER A 135 18.79 -7.93 -43.48
N ALA A 136 20.04 -7.77 -43.92
CA ALA A 136 20.74 -8.70 -44.83
C ALA A 136 21.16 -10.03 -44.17
N GLY A 137 20.52 -10.44 -43.07
CA GLY A 137 20.84 -11.66 -42.32
C GLY A 137 19.61 -12.39 -41.77
N SER A 138 19.84 -13.58 -41.19
CA SER A 138 18.82 -14.55 -40.73
C SER A 138 17.92 -14.11 -39.55
N GLN A 139 17.92 -12.82 -39.21
CA GLN A 139 17.11 -12.23 -38.13
C GLN A 139 16.02 -11.27 -38.63
N SER A 140 15.83 -11.15 -39.95
CA SER A 140 14.68 -10.42 -40.49
C SER A 140 13.39 -11.07 -40.01
N LYS A 141 12.59 -10.31 -39.26
CA LYS A 141 11.20 -10.66 -38.93
C LYS A 141 10.29 -9.75 -39.73
N ASP A 142 9.29 -10.34 -40.37
CA ASP A 142 8.20 -9.56 -40.96
C ASP A 142 7.36 -8.91 -39.84
N GLY A 143 6.70 -7.81 -40.19
CA GLY A 143 5.89 -7.07 -39.23
C GLY A 143 4.77 -7.91 -38.63
N ALA A 144 4.16 -8.79 -39.43
CA ALA A 144 3.08 -9.67 -38.97
C ALA A 144 3.56 -10.60 -37.84
N SER A 145 4.74 -11.20 -37.97
CA SER A 145 5.32 -12.03 -36.91
C SER A 145 5.69 -11.22 -35.66
N LYS A 146 6.10 -9.96 -35.82
CA LYS A 146 6.36 -9.06 -34.69
C LYS A 146 5.07 -8.73 -33.94
N VAL A 147 4.00 -8.39 -34.65
CA VAL A 147 2.66 -8.14 -34.07
C VAL A 147 2.17 -9.38 -33.31
N ASP A 148 2.22 -10.55 -33.92
CA ASP A 148 1.78 -11.81 -33.28
C ASP A 148 2.62 -12.14 -32.03
N SER A 149 3.94 -11.94 -32.11
CA SER A 149 4.84 -12.16 -30.97
C SER A 149 4.53 -11.19 -29.81
N PHE A 150 4.27 -9.92 -30.14
CA PHE A 150 3.90 -8.91 -29.16
C PHE A 150 2.57 -9.24 -28.49
N LEU A 151 1.52 -9.50 -29.26
CA LEU A 151 0.19 -9.84 -28.73
C LEU A 151 0.22 -11.11 -27.88
N THR A 152 0.94 -12.14 -28.34
CA THR A 152 1.13 -13.39 -27.59
C THR A 152 1.81 -13.14 -26.24
N THR A 153 2.72 -12.17 -26.17
CA THR A 153 3.43 -11.82 -24.93
C THR A 153 2.55 -10.96 -24.03
N ALA A 154 1.88 -9.95 -24.58
CA ALA A 154 0.99 -9.05 -23.85
C ALA A 154 -0.20 -9.79 -23.21
N VAL A 155 -0.76 -10.81 -23.87
CA VAL A 155 -1.90 -11.59 -23.36
C VAL A 155 -1.52 -12.56 -22.23
N LYS A 156 -0.24 -12.96 -22.12
CA LYS A 156 0.19 -13.98 -21.14
C LYS A 156 0.10 -13.49 -19.69
N ALA A 157 0.03 -12.18 -19.44
CA ALA A 157 -0.03 -11.58 -18.10
C ALA A 157 1.05 -12.12 -17.13
N THR A 158 2.16 -12.62 -17.66
CA THR A 158 3.34 -13.07 -16.91
C THR A 158 4.41 -11.99 -16.95
N SER A 159 5.42 -12.09 -16.08
CA SER A 159 6.60 -11.24 -16.19
C SER A 159 7.34 -11.49 -17.51
N VAL A 160 7.93 -10.44 -18.05
CA VAL A 160 8.69 -10.38 -19.31
C VAL A 160 10.03 -9.74 -19.01
N ASP A 161 11.12 -10.33 -19.52
CA ASP A 161 12.45 -9.73 -19.50
C ASP A 161 12.48 -8.54 -20.47
N TYR A 162 12.47 -7.33 -19.94
CA TYR A 162 12.66 -6.10 -20.70
C TYR A 162 14.12 -5.64 -20.60
N ARG A 163 14.79 -5.62 -21.77
CA ARG A 163 16.17 -5.15 -21.89
C ARG A 163 16.18 -3.74 -22.47
N ASP A 164 16.43 -2.76 -21.62
CA ASP A 164 16.57 -1.37 -22.04
C ASP A 164 17.99 -1.12 -22.56
N GLY A 165 18.10 -0.97 -23.88
CA GLY A 165 19.32 -0.53 -24.54
C GLY A 165 19.36 0.98 -24.83
N TYR A 166 18.29 1.74 -24.53
CA TYR A 166 18.18 3.15 -24.88
C TYR A 166 18.87 4.08 -23.89
N THR A 167 18.97 3.66 -22.63
CA THR A 167 19.60 4.42 -21.55
C THR A 167 21.09 4.12 -21.39
N SER A 168 21.58 3.02 -21.97
CA SER A 168 22.98 2.63 -21.89
C SER A 168 23.88 3.45 -22.84
N PRO A 169 24.96 4.07 -22.33
CA PRO A 169 25.91 4.80 -23.18
C PRO A 169 26.87 3.89 -23.96
N ARG A 170 26.84 2.56 -23.75
CA ARG A 170 27.76 1.60 -24.36
C ARG A 170 27.04 0.63 -25.27
N ALA A 171 27.54 0.49 -26.49
CA ALA A 171 26.99 -0.43 -27.48
C ALA A 171 27.05 -1.88 -26.98
N GLY A 172 25.91 -2.58 -26.96
CA GLY A 172 25.81 -3.97 -26.53
C GLY A 172 25.62 -4.17 -25.02
N GLU A 173 25.54 -3.09 -24.24
CA GLU A 173 25.12 -3.14 -22.84
C GLU A 173 23.64 -2.74 -22.72
N TRP A 174 22.93 -3.42 -21.82
CA TRP A 174 21.51 -3.21 -21.57
C TRP A 174 21.24 -3.41 -20.08
N ASP A 175 20.35 -2.58 -19.54
CA ASP A 175 19.75 -2.82 -18.24
C ASP A 175 18.60 -3.80 -18.42
N SER A 176 18.48 -4.78 -17.53
CA SER A 176 17.44 -5.82 -17.61
C SER A 176 16.47 -5.66 -16.46
N TYR A 177 15.18 -5.69 -16.79
CA TYR A 177 14.07 -5.47 -15.88
C TYR A 177 13.04 -6.59 -16.04
N ASP A 178 12.56 -7.14 -14.92
CA ASP A 178 11.43 -8.06 -14.94
C ASP A 178 10.12 -7.26 -14.85
N VAL A 179 9.42 -7.11 -15.97
CA VAL A 179 8.26 -6.22 -16.10
C VAL A 179 6.98 -6.95 -16.47
N PHE A 180 5.85 -6.35 -16.15
CA PHE A 180 4.52 -6.77 -16.59
C PHE A 180 3.98 -5.80 -17.65
N VAL A 181 3.22 -6.32 -18.61
CA VAL A 181 2.47 -5.48 -19.57
C VAL A 181 1.16 -5.07 -18.92
N ASP A 182 1.02 -3.80 -18.56
CA ASP A 182 -0.18 -3.27 -17.90
C ASP A 182 -1.25 -2.82 -18.92
N ASP A 183 -0.81 -2.14 -19.99
CA ASP A 183 -1.69 -1.65 -21.05
C ASP A 183 -0.96 -1.63 -22.40
N TYR A 184 -1.71 -1.79 -23.48
CA TYR A 184 -1.17 -1.68 -24.83
C TYR A 184 -2.22 -1.30 -25.87
N ALA A 185 -1.78 -0.58 -26.91
CA ALA A 185 -2.56 -0.30 -28.09
C ALA A 185 -1.71 -0.57 -29.34
N VAL A 186 -2.23 -1.42 -30.24
CA VAL A 186 -1.60 -1.69 -31.54
C VAL A 186 -2.31 -0.86 -32.60
N ILE A 187 -1.55 -0.04 -33.32
CA ILE A 187 -2.04 0.79 -34.42
C ILE A 187 -1.33 0.32 -35.68
N LEU A 188 -2.10 -0.22 -36.62
CA LEU A 188 -1.59 -0.75 -37.89
C LEU A 188 -1.80 0.29 -38.99
N ASP A 189 -0.70 0.69 -39.63
CA ASP A 189 -0.74 1.60 -40.78
C ASP A 189 -0.94 0.82 -42.09
N ARG A 190 -0.61 -0.48 -42.10
CA ARG A 190 -0.78 -1.43 -43.21
C ARG A 190 -1.08 -2.83 -42.66
N PRO A 191 -1.58 -3.77 -43.48
CA PRO A 191 -1.83 -5.14 -43.02
C PRO A 191 -0.56 -5.77 -42.42
N GLY A 192 -0.56 -5.98 -41.09
CA GLY A 192 0.54 -6.59 -40.36
C GLY A 192 1.70 -5.65 -40.00
N GLU A 193 1.62 -4.34 -40.23
CA GLU A 193 2.71 -3.39 -39.92
C GLU A 193 2.17 -2.11 -39.28
N GLY A 194 2.94 -1.54 -38.36
CA GLY A 194 2.59 -0.31 -37.66
C GLY A 194 3.40 -0.15 -36.38
N PHE A 195 2.78 0.35 -35.31
CA PHE A 195 3.43 0.53 -34.01
C PHE A 195 2.54 0.03 -32.86
N ALA A 196 3.18 -0.30 -31.75
CA ALA A 196 2.50 -0.59 -30.49
C ALA A 196 2.92 0.42 -29.42
N ALA A 197 1.95 1.13 -28.85
CA ALA A 197 2.14 1.84 -27.60
C ALA A 197 1.96 0.82 -26.46
N VAL A 198 2.94 0.72 -25.57
CA VAL A 198 2.90 -0.24 -24.45
C VAL A 198 3.33 0.44 -23.16
N THR A 199 2.59 0.15 -22.09
CA THR A 199 2.93 0.52 -20.72
C THR A 199 3.43 -0.72 -20.01
N LEU A 200 4.71 -0.72 -19.63
CA LEU A 200 5.34 -1.76 -18.84
C LEU A 200 5.49 -1.30 -17.40
N ARG A 201 5.33 -2.23 -16.46
CA ARG A 201 5.47 -1.99 -15.04
C ARG A 201 6.46 -2.95 -14.41
N GLU A 202 7.49 -2.40 -13.79
CA GLU A 202 8.36 -3.11 -12.87
C GLU A 202 7.87 -2.90 -11.43
N VAL A 203 7.85 -3.98 -10.67
CA VAL A 203 7.59 -3.94 -9.22
C VAL A 203 8.93 -4.04 -8.50
N ILE A 204 9.34 -2.96 -7.84
CA ILE A 204 10.62 -2.82 -7.11
C ILE A 204 10.38 -2.85 -5.59
#